data_AF-A0A4T1ZRE3-F1
#
_entry.id   AF-A0A4T1ZRE3-F1
#
_cell.length_a   1.000
_cell.length_b   1.000
_cell.length_c   1.000
_cell.angle_alpha   90.00
_cell.angle_beta   90.00
_cell.angle_gamma   90.00
#
_symmetry.space_group_name_H-M   'P 1'
#
loop_
_entity.id
_entity.type
_entity.pdbx_description
1 polymer ?
#
loop_
_entity_poly.entity_id
_entity_poly.type
_entity_poly.pdbx_seq_one_letter_code
_entity_poly.pdbx_strand_id
1 'polypeptide(L)'
;MSPIDISLKLADQSSIAPPTQGFFYVDQGNYQTFVLTDTPLTAYSDSATSCIITAVVSNFDDRNSLTLAHLDSPACIDAFFDLIAAQPANSWQVFAQGANPPDNSTAQANASQLQARIDQLGSRVVKCELALLQGDPRQDNRGDFGVSYSGDGSAVATNQPYDLQLYQRDPTCGGQTVYCIMRRQEQPPVQIRDAGLPFTHAELVELAEIALQFRKDPQDPNTAFSNIVNLQSEEIRQNWSTTPAYEAPWFSDQLKLGAAFAIAMAPVVSLSAQHLKRTTAPSFVRLRQVLLTQR
;
A
#
# COMPACT_ATOMS: atom_id res chain seq x y z
N MET A 1 23.37 -19.41 -3.74
CA MET A 1 23.76 -18.14 -3.09
C MET A 1 23.47 -18.26 -1.60
N SER A 2 24.29 -17.70 -0.70
CA SER A 2 23.99 -17.74 0.73
C SER A 2 22.70 -16.97 1.05
N PRO A 3 21.86 -17.43 1.97
CA PRO A 3 20.73 -16.63 2.46
C PRO A 3 21.23 -15.31 3.04
N ILE A 4 20.50 -14.23 2.75
CA ILE A 4 20.74 -12.92 3.36
C ILE A 4 20.18 -12.98 4.79
N ASP A 5 21.00 -12.65 5.78
CA ASP A 5 20.53 -12.53 7.16
C ASP A 5 19.96 -11.13 7.38
N ILE A 6 18.76 -11.09 7.96
CA ILE A 6 18.02 -9.86 8.20
C ILE A 6 17.77 -9.74 9.68
N SER A 7 18.22 -8.63 10.25
CA SER A 7 17.92 -8.30 11.65
C SER A 7 16.70 -7.38 11.75
N LEU A 8 15.91 -7.54 12.80
CA LEU A 8 14.84 -6.60 13.15
C LEU A 8 15.36 -5.56 14.15
N LYS A 9 15.19 -4.28 13.83
CA LYS A 9 15.53 -3.15 14.70
C LYS A 9 14.37 -2.15 14.75
N LEU A 10 13.54 -2.30 15.78
CA LEU A 10 12.45 -1.38 16.11
C LEU A 10 12.88 -0.44 17.24
N ALA A 11 12.73 0.86 17.05
CA ALA A 11 12.90 1.84 18.13
C ALA A 11 12.14 3.14 17.84
N ASP A 12 11.89 3.92 18.90
CA ASP A 12 11.44 5.30 18.77
C ASP A 12 12.60 6.17 18.28
N GLN A 13 12.49 6.68 17.06
CA GLN A 13 13.54 7.43 16.37
C GLN A 13 12.93 8.62 15.63
N SER A 14 13.66 9.73 15.56
CA SER A 14 13.26 10.88 14.75
C SER A 14 13.26 10.55 13.26
N SER A 15 12.43 11.23 12.48
CA SER A 15 12.46 11.13 11.03
C SER A 15 13.78 11.65 10.45
N ILE A 16 14.19 11.03 9.35
CA ILE A 16 15.38 11.39 8.58
C ILE A 16 15.03 11.60 7.12
N ALA A 17 15.90 12.29 6.38
CA ALA A 17 15.74 12.38 4.93
C ALA A 17 15.88 10.99 4.28
N PRO A 18 15.06 10.66 3.27
CA PRO A 18 15.24 9.42 2.52
C PRO A 18 16.58 9.42 1.77
N PRO A 19 17.22 8.25 1.58
CA PRO A 19 18.36 8.11 0.67
C PRO A 19 18.06 8.70 -0.71
N THR A 20 19.05 9.39 -1.29
CA THR A 20 18.90 10.04 -2.61
C THR A 20 18.85 9.05 -3.77
N GLN A 21 19.30 7.81 -3.55
CA GLN A 21 19.27 6.70 -4.50
C GLN A 21 18.88 5.41 -3.79
N GLY A 22 18.31 4.47 -4.54
CA GLY A 22 17.94 3.16 -4.02
C GLY A 22 16.79 3.19 -3.01
N PHE A 23 16.06 4.30 -2.88
CA PHE A 23 14.89 4.39 -2.01
C PHE A 23 13.60 4.13 -2.81
N PHE A 24 12.80 3.18 -2.35
CA PHE A 24 11.56 2.75 -3.00
C PHE A 24 10.41 2.78 -1.99
N TYR A 25 9.42 3.62 -2.26
CA TYR A 25 8.20 3.70 -1.45
C TYR A 25 7.13 2.77 -2.01
N VAL A 26 6.52 1.94 -1.15
CA VAL A 26 5.42 1.03 -1.52
C VAL A 26 4.15 1.50 -0.83
N ASP A 27 3.23 2.08 -1.60
CA ASP A 27 1.98 2.61 -1.04
C ASP A 27 0.98 1.51 -0.67
N GLN A 28 -0.04 1.86 0.11
CA GLN A 28 -1.10 0.96 0.54
C GLN A 28 -1.76 0.21 -0.64
N GLY A 29 -1.99 -1.09 -0.48
CA GLY A 29 -2.61 -1.93 -1.50
C GLY A 29 -1.66 -2.34 -2.63
N ASN A 30 -0.36 -2.13 -2.46
CA ASN A 30 0.67 -2.55 -3.40
C ASN A 30 1.73 -3.45 -2.74
N TYR A 31 2.46 -4.17 -3.59
CA TYR A 31 3.72 -4.81 -3.27
C TYR A 31 4.78 -4.40 -4.29
N GLN A 32 6.05 -4.59 -3.97
CA GLN A 32 7.13 -4.54 -4.95
C GLN A 32 8.19 -5.58 -4.60
N THR A 33 8.64 -6.32 -5.60
CA THR A 33 9.72 -7.31 -5.47
C THR A 33 11.03 -6.74 -6.03
N PHE A 34 12.09 -6.85 -5.24
CA PHE A 34 13.44 -6.41 -5.55
C PHE A 34 14.38 -7.62 -5.55
N VAL A 35 15.17 -7.77 -6.60
CA VAL A 35 16.28 -8.73 -6.59
C VAL A 35 17.41 -8.11 -5.76
N LEU A 36 17.87 -8.84 -4.75
CA LEU A 36 18.95 -8.38 -3.87
C LEU A 36 20.29 -8.71 -4.54
N THR A 37 20.99 -7.67 -4.97
CA THR A 37 22.27 -7.70 -5.71
C THR A 37 23.33 -6.88 -4.95
N ASP A 38 24.53 -6.67 -5.48
CA ASP A 38 25.57 -5.92 -4.77
C ASP A 38 25.30 -4.38 -4.67
N THR A 39 24.06 -3.95 -4.89
CA THR A 39 23.61 -2.55 -4.83
C THR A 39 22.73 -2.32 -3.60
N PRO A 40 23.02 -1.30 -2.76
CA PRO A 40 22.17 -0.94 -1.64
C PRO A 40 20.77 -0.51 -2.09
N LEU A 41 19.76 -0.87 -1.30
CA LEU A 41 18.40 -0.36 -1.47
C LEU A 41 17.67 -0.26 -0.13
N THR A 42 16.67 0.61 -0.10
CA THR A 42 15.71 0.75 0.99
C THR A 42 14.32 0.64 0.40
N ALA A 43 13.60 -0.43 0.72
CA ALA A 43 12.17 -0.52 0.45
C ALA A 43 11.42 -0.10 1.72
N TYR A 44 10.47 0.82 1.60
CA TYR A 44 9.80 1.43 2.76
C TYR A 44 8.33 1.72 2.47
N SER A 45 7.53 1.73 3.53
CA SER A 45 6.17 2.25 3.55
C SER A 45 5.91 2.94 4.89
N ASP A 46 4.91 3.83 4.94
CA ASP A 46 4.48 4.50 6.15
C ASP A 46 2.97 4.46 6.36
N SER A 47 2.52 5.12 7.42
CA SER A 47 1.11 5.39 7.72
C SER A 47 0.25 4.13 7.89
N ALA A 48 0.85 3.00 8.26
CA ALA A 48 0.11 1.77 8.56
C ALA A 48 -0.60 1.89 9.92
N THR A 49 -1.84 2.35 9.89
CA THR A 49 -2.73 2.34 11.05
C THR A 49 -3.27 0.92 11.26
N SER A 50 -4.45 0.60 10.75
CA SER A 50 -5.00 -0.77 10.78
C SER A 50 -4.41 -1.69 9.71
N CYS A 51 -3.69 -1.13 8.74
CA CYS A 51 -2.94 -1.86 7.72
C CYS A 51 -1.65 -2.47 8.29
N ILE A 52 -1.00 -3.36 7.54
CA ILE A 52 0.27 -4.00 7.92
C ILE A 52 1.27 -3.83 6.80
N ILE A 53 2.48 -3.37 7.13
CA ILE A 53 3.60 -3.39 6.19
C ILE A 53 4.36 -4.68 6.42
N THR A 54 4.48 -5.49 5.38
CA THR A 54 5.06 -6.84 5.42
C THR A 54 6.23 -6.93 4.46
N ALA A 55 7.37 -7.42 4.94
CA ALA A 55 8.53 -7.75 4.15
C ALA A 55 8.73 -9.26 4.14
N VAL A 56 8.85 -9.84 2.95
CA VAL A 56 9.19 -11.25 2.75
C VAL A 56 10.50 -11.33 1.98
N VAL A 57 11.50 -11.97 2.55
CA VAL A 57 12.74 -12.27 1.86
C VAL A 57 12.76 -13.73 1.45
N SER A 58 12.79 -13.93 0.14
CA SER A 58 12.79 -15.24 -0.50
C SER A 58 14.21 -15.62 -0.90
N ASN A 59 14.66 -16.79 -0.45
CA ASN A 59 15.92 -17.37 -0.87
C ASN A 59 15.69 -18.36 -2.01
N PHE A 60 16.49 -18.28 -3.06
CA PHE A 60 16.51 -19.21 -4.19
C PHE A 60 17.93 -19.81 -4.33
N ASP A 61 18.09 -20.79 -5.23
CA ASP A 61 19.40 -21.39 -5.49
C ASP A 61 20.43 -20.37 -6.01
N ASP A 62 19.99 -19.46 -6.89
CA ASP A 62 20.84 -18.53 -7.64
C ASP A 62 20.74 -17.08 -7.17
N ARG A 63 19.70 -16.70 -6.40
CA ARG A 63 19.45 -15.32 -5.99
C ARG A 63 18.70 -15.20 -4.66
N ASN A 64 18.63 -13.98 -4.13
CA ASN A 64 17.70 -13.60 -3.07
C ASN A 64 16.80 -12.47 -3.58
N SER A 65 15.58 -12.37 -3.05
CA SER A 65 14.69 -11.23 -3.32
C SER A 65 14.02 -10.73 -2.06
N LEU A 66 13.80 -9.43 -1.99
CA LEU A 66 12.93 -8.78 -1.00
C LEU A 66 11.61 -8.43 -1.68
N THR A 67 10.49 -8.84 -1.09
CA THR A 67 9.17 -8.33 -1.46
C THR A 67 8.61 -7.53 -0.29
N LEU A 68 8.40 -6.23 -0.48
CA LEU A 68 7.72 -5.37 0.50
C LEU A 68 6.28 -5.15 0.04
N ALA A 69 5.32 -5.19 0.95
CA ALA A 69 3.92 -4.92 0.69
C ALA A 69 3.27 -4.12 1.81
N HIS A 70 2.30 -3.28 1.44
CA HIS A 70 1.45 -2.57 2.40
C HIS A 70 0.01 -3.11 2.29
N LEU A 71 -0.34 -3.98 3.23
CA LEU A 71 -1.53 -4.82 3.20
C LEU A 71 -2.65 -4.21 4.04
N ASP A 72 -3.83 -4.00 3.46
CA ASP A 72 -4.89 -3.20 4.09
C ASP A 72 -6.15 -3.97 4.50
N SER A 73 -6.24 -5.25 4.11
CA SER A 73 -7.43 -6.06 4.28
C SER A 73 -7.09 -7.55 4.23
N PRO A 74 -7.93 -8.45 4.78
CA PRO A 74 -7.68 -9.89 4.72
C PRO A 74 -7.53 -10.42 3.29
N ALA A 75 -8.36 -9.95 2.36
CA ALA A 75 -8.27 -10.34 0.96
C ALA A 75 -6.98 -9.86 0.27
N CYS A 76 -6.46 -8.68 0.66
CA CYS A 76 -5.17 -8.17 0.18
C CYS A 76 -4.02 -9.04 0.71
N ILE A 77 -4.11 -9.45 1.98
CA ILE A 77 -3.15 -10.37 2.60
C ILE A 77 -3.17 -11.74 1.90
N ASP A 78 -4.35 -12.30 1.62
CA ASP A 78 -4.48 -13.55 0.87
C ASP A 78 -3.81 -13.45 -0.50
N ALA A 79 -4.15 -12.42 -1.28
CA ALA A 79 -3.58 -12.21 -2.61
C ALA A 79 -2.05 -12.06 -2.56
N PHE A 80 -1.52 -11.34 -1.58
CA PHE A 80 -0.08 -11.21 -1.40
C PHE A 80 0.59 -12.55 -1.08
N PHE A 81 0.05 -13.32 -0.13
CA PHE A 81 0.66 -14.60 0.23
C PHE A 81 0.45 -15.69 -0.84
N ASP A 82 -0.58 -15.61 -1.67
CA ASP A 82 -0.71 -16.45 -2.87
C ASP A 82 0.45 -16.18 -3.84
N LEU A 83 0.82 -14.90 -4.05
CA LEU A 83 1.99 -14.53 -4.86
C LEU A 83 3.30 -15.06 -4.25
N ILE A 84 3.48 -14.94 -2.94
CA ILE A 84 4.67 -15.45 -2.23
C ILE A 84 4.76 -16.97 -2.34
N ALA A 85 3.66 -17.69 -2.08
CA ALA A 85 3.61 -19.15 -2.11
C ALA A 85 3.88 -19.71 -3.51
N ALA A 86 3.50 -18.98 -4.57
CA ALA A 86 3.76 -19.36 -5.95
C ALA A 86 5.24 -19.23 -6.36
N GLN A 87 6.08 -18.53 -5.58
CA GLN A 87 7.50 -18.43 -5.86
C GLN A 87 8.22 -19.77 -5.60
N PRO A 88 9.13 -20.20 -6.49
CA PRO A 88 9.93 -21.41 -6.30
C PRO A 88 11.11 -21.17 -5.32
N ALA A 89 10.86 -20.46 -4.22
CA ALA A 89 11.88 -20.15 -3.22
C ALA A 89 12.20 -21.37 -2.35
N ASN A 90 13.45 -21.57 -1.97
CA ASN A 90 13.82 -22.64 -1.04
C ASN A 90 13.29 -22.36 0.37
N SER A 91 13.32 -21.09 0.79
CA SER A 91 12.86 -20.66 2.10
C SER A 91 12.45 -19.18 2.09
N TRP A 92 11.74 -18.78 3.15
CA TRP A 92 11.31 -17.41 3.37
C TRP A 92 11.68 -16.92 4.78
N GLN A 93 11.96 -15.63 4.88
CA GLN A 93 11.99 -14.89 6.13
C GLN A 93 10.90 -13.82 6.07
N VAL A 94 10.08 -13.71 7.12
CA VAL A 94 8.92 -12.80 7.16
C VAL A 94 9.09 -11.81 8.31
N PHE A 95 8.94 -10.53 8.00
CA PHE A 95 8.96 -9.45 8.95
C PHE A 95 7.75 -8.56 8.72
N ALA A 96 7.10 -8.11 9.78
CA ALA A 96 5.96 -7.20 9.62
C ALA A 96 5.80 -6.26 10.81
N GLN A 97 5.26 -5.09 10.54
CA GLN A 97 4.79 -4.16 11.55
C GLN A 97 3.48 -3.49 11.11
N GLY A 98 2.56 -3.29 12.06
CA GLY A 98 1.29 -2.60 11.82
C GLY A 98 0.12 -3.25 12.56
N ALA A 99 -1.07 -3.20 11.96
CA ALA A 99 -2.34 -3.63 12.55
C ALA A 99 -2.52 -3.02 13.95
N ASN A 100 -2.60 -1.70 14.01
CA ASN A 100 -2.80 -0.94 15.24
C ASN A 100 -4.04 -0.02 15.11
N PRO A 101 -4.70 0.36 16.21
CA PRO A 101 -4.50 -0.13 17.58
C PRO A 101 -5.12 -1.53 17.83
N PRO A 102 -4.74 -2.21 18.95
CA PRO A 102 -5.20 -3.57 19.27
C PRO A 102 -6.71 -3.74 19.45
N ASP A 103 -7.43 -2.68 19.77
CA ASP A 103 -8.88 -2.66 19.99
C ASP A 103 -9.68 -2.39 18.70
N ASN A 104 -9.01 -2.10 17.59
CA ASN A 104 -9.65 -1.92 16.30
C ASN A 104 -9.93 -3.27 15.62
N SER A 105 -11.19 -3.53 15.26
CA SER A 105 -11.60 -4.80 14.64
C SER A 105 -10.96 -5.06 13.27
N THR A 106 -10.69 -4.02 12.48
CA THR A 106 -9.99 -4.15 11.19
C THR A 106 -8.54 -4.55 11.40
N ALA A 107 -7.86 -3.93 12.38
CA ALA A 107 -6.50 -4.30 12.76
C ALA A 107 -6.43 -5.76 13.23
N GLN A 108 -7.35 -6.19 14.10
CA GLN A 108 -7.42 -7.58 14.58
C GLN A 108 -7.65 -8.59 13.44
N ALA A 109 -8.55 -8.28 12.50
CA ALA A 109 -8.81 -9.12 11.34
C ALA A 109 -7.58 -9.25 10.44
N ASN A 110 -6.90 -8.13 10.16
CA ASN A 110 -5.67 -8.10 9.36
C ASN A 110 -4.55 -8.90 10.04
N ALA A 111 -4.32 -8.71 11.34
CA ALA A 111 -3.29 -9.44 12.08
C ALA A 111 -3.56 -10.95 12.10
N SER A 112 -4.82 -11.35 12.32
CA SER A 112 -5.23 -12.77 12.31
C SER A 112 -5.04 -13.40 10.93
N GLN A 113 -5.41 -12.68 9.86
CA GLN A 113 -5.22 -13.18 8.50
C GLN A 113 -3.74 -13.33 8.15
N LEU A 114 -2.90 -12.35 8.52
CA LEU A 114 -1.46 -12.42 8.29
C LEU A 114 -0.85 -13.65 8.95
N GLN A 115 -1.17 -13.88 10.23
CA GLN A 115 -0.68 -15.05 10.96
C GLN A 115 -1.12 -16.35 10.27
N ALA A 116 -2.41 -16.48 9.92
CA ALA A 116 -2.94 -17.65 9.24
C ALA A 116 -2.23 -17.95 7.91
N ARG A 117 -1.90 -16.92 7.13
CA ARG A 117 -1.19 -17.05 5.85
C ARG A 117 0.28 -17.41 6.02
N ILE A 118 0.95 -16.90 7.05
CA ILE A 118 2.32 -17.31 7.39
C ILE A 118 2.33 -18.78 7.83
N ASP A 119 1.38 -19.20 8.67
CA ASP A 119 1.28 -20.59 9.14
C ASP A 119 1.08 -21.57 7.96
N GLN A 120 0.33 -21.17 6.93
CA GLN A 120 0.11 -21.96 5.71
C GLN A 120 1.38 -22.15 4.86
N LEU A 121 2.35 -21.23 4.92
CA LEU A 121 3.66 -21.43 4.26
C LEU A 121 4.48 -22.55 4.93
N GLY A 122 4.16 -22.87 6.19
CA GLY A 122 4.73 -23.99 6.93
C GLY A 122 6.23 -23.89 7.17
N SER A 123 6.91 -25.03 7.14
CA SER A 123 8.33 -25.16 7.53
C SER A 123 9.32 -24.45 6.60
N ARG A 124 8.87 -23.91 5.46
CA ARG A 124 9.72 -23.10 4.57
C ARG A 124 9.93 -21.69 5.11
N VAL A 125 9.12 -21.22 6.06
CA VAL A 125 9.39 -19.98 6.79
C VAL A 125 10.44 -20.26 7.86
N VAL A 126 11.68 -19.84 7.61
CA VAL A 126 12.82 -20.13 8.49
C VAL A 126 13.05 -19.04 9.54
N LYS A 127 12.44 -17.87 9.36
CA LYS A 127 12.44 -16.76 10.32
C LYS A 127 11.14 -15.97 10.20
N CYS A 128 10.55 -15.62 11.33
CA CYS A 128 9.32 -14.82 11.40
C CYS A 128 9.39 -13.88 12.61
N GLU A 129 9.37 -12.57 12.38
CA GLU A 129 9.36 -11.56 13.44
C GLU A 129 8.26 -10.51 13.16
N LEU A 130 7.21 -10.51 13.99
CA LEU A 130 6.00 -9.70 13.77
C LEU A 130 5.77 -8.74 14.95
N ALA A 131 5.58 -7.46 14.64
CA ALA A 131 5.22 -6.41 15.58
C ALA A 131 3.80 -5.89 15.28
N LEU A 132 2.80 -6.65 15.72
CA LEU A 132 1.38 -6.39 15.43
C LEU A 132 0.62 -6.02 16.70
N LEU A 133 -0.40 -5.17 16.59
CA LEU A 133 -1.33 -4.85 17.69
C LEU A 133 -0.61 -4.35 18.96
N GLN A 134 0.50 -3.61 18.80
CA GLN A 134 1.38 -3.18 19.89
C GLN A 134 0.99 -1.84 20.54
N GLY A 135 -0.04 -1.15 20.04
CA GLY A 135 -0.56 0.06 20.69
C GLY A 135 -0.98 1.14 19.70
N ASP A 136 -0.77 2.41 20.04
CA ASP A 136 -1.01 3.53 19.11
C ASP A 136 0.00 3.46 17.95
N PRO A 137 -0.43 3.46 16.67
CA PRO A 137 0.46 3.42 15.50
C PRO A 137 1.43 4.62 15.42
N ARG A 138 1.13 5.74 16.07
CA ARG A 138 1.96 6.96 16.06
C ARG A 138 3.01 6.99 17.17
N GLN A 139 2.96 6.06 18.11
CA GLN A 139 3.99 5.90 19.12
C GLN A 139 5.05 4.92 18.62
N ASP A 140 6.31 5.19 18.94
CA ASP A 140 7.46 4.37 18.56
C ASP A 140 7.48 4.01 17.06
N ASN A 141 6.97 4.90 16.19
CA ASN A 141 6.91 4.71 14.73
C ASN A 141 6.25 3.38 14.30
N ARG A 142 5.23 2.91 15.02
CA ARG A 142 4.57 1.63 14.74
C ARG A 142 3.80 1.59 13.41
N GLY A 143 3.58 2.74 12.77
CA GLY A 143 3.01 2.86 11.43
C GLY A 143 4.04 2.90 10.30
N ASP A 144 5.34 2.89 10.60
CA ASP A 144 6.43 3.03 9.65
C ASP A 144 7.22 1.73 9.55
N PHE A 145 7.50 1.21 8.36
CA PHE A 145 8.28 -0.01 8.26
C PHE A 145 8.94 -0.17 6.90
N GLY A 146 10.11 -0.78 6.90
CA GLY A 146 10.85 -1.08 5.69
C GLY A 146 12.04 -1.98 5.94
N VAL A 147 12.75 -2.27 4.86
CA VAL A 147 14.01 -3.02 4.88
C VAL A 147 15.06 -2.21 4.15
N SER A 148 16.17 -1.94 4.84
CA SER A 148 17.39 -1.40 4.26
C SER A 148 18.39 -2.53 4.05
N TYR A 149 18.77 -2.75 2.80
CA TYR A 149 19.75 -3.72 2.37
C TYR A 149 21.03 -2.99 1.93
N SER A 150 22.17 -3.42 2.45
CA SER A 150 23.47 -2.75 2.29
C SER A 150 24.18 -3.09 0.98
N GLY A 151 23.76 -4.14 0.26
CA GLY A 151 24.49 -4.70 -0.87
C GLY A 151 25.63 -5.66 -0.50
N ASP A 152 25.96 -5.84 0.79
CA ASP A 152 27.03 -6.75 1.25
C ASP A 152 26.52 -8.11 1.77
N GLY A 153 25.23 -8.39 1.57
CA GLY A 153 24.57 -9.59 2.10
C GLY A 153 23.95 -9.39 3.49
N SER A 154 23.98 -8.19 4.06
CA SER A 154 23.24 -7.83 5.28
C SER A 154 22.03 -6.94 5.00
N ALA A 155 20.95 -7.16 5.75
CA ALA A 155 19.79 -6.27 5.73
C ALA A 155 19.24 -6.01 7.14
N VAL A 156 18.53 -4.90 7.29
CA VAL A 156 17.86 -4.51 8.53
C VAL A 156 16.41 -4.17 8.22
N ALA A 157 15.48 -4.92 8.81
CA ALA A 157 14.08 -4.54 8.90
C ALA A 157 13.92 -3.53 10.04
N THR A 158 13.33 -2.37 9.77
CA THR A 158 13.28 -1.27 10.73
C THR A 158 12.05 -0.40 10.57
N ASN A 159 11.70 0.32 11.64
CA ASN A 159 10.65 1.33 11.70
C ASN A 159 11.20 2.76 11.64
N GLN A 160 12.41 2.97 11.11
CA GLN A 160 12.97 4.31 10.89
C GLN A 160 12.01 5.14 10.02
N PRO A 161 11.41 6.22 10.52
CA PRO A 161 10.55 7.07 9.72
C PRO A 161 11.36 7.94 8.76
N TYR A 162 10.78 8.28 7.61
CA TYR A 162 11.39 9.16 6.62
C TYR A 162 10.56 10.42 6.36
N ASP A 163 11.23 11.56 6.23
CA ASP A 163 10.62 12.85 5.86
C ASP A 163 10.29 12.88 4.36
N LEU A 164 9.21 12.21 3.97
CA LEU A 164 8.77 12.17 2.58
C LEU A 164 7.85 13.36 2.24
N GLN A 165 7.98 13.86 1.03
CA GLN A 165 7.03 14.76 0.39
C GLN A 165 5.88 13.96 -0.24
N LEU A 166 4.73 14.60 -0.46
CA LEU A 166 3.55 13.92 -1.05
C LEU A 166 3.85 13.27 -2.41
N TYR A 167 4.64 13.94 -3.26
CA TYR A 167 5.01 13.39 -4.58
C TYR A 167 5.93 12.16 -4.49
N GLN A 168 6.63 11.96 -3.36
CA GLN A 168 7.45 10.78 -3.12
C GLN A 168 6.59 9.59 -2.69
N ARG A 169 5.45 9.85 -2.03
CA ARG A 169 4.46 8.83 -1.66
C ARG A 169 3.56 8.46 -2.84
N ASP A 170 3.17 9.45 -3.65
CA ASP A 170 2.36 9.27 -4.85
C ASP A 170 2.99 10.01 -6.05
N PRO A 171 3.90 9.34 -6.80
CA PRO A 171 4.53 9.92 -7.99
C PRO A 171 3.56 10.18 -9.15
N THR A 172 2.34 9.65 -9.09
CA THR A 172 1.30 9.91 -10.10
C THR A 172 0.50 11.18 -9.82
N CYS A 173 0.87 11.91 -8.76
CA CYS A 173 0.21 13.12 -8.31
C CYS A 173 -1.27 12.92 -7.96
N GLY A 174 -1.63 11.75 -7.40
CA GLY A 174 -2.96 11.45 -6.87
C GLY A 174 -3.64 10.22 -7.47
N GLY A 175 -3.14 9.68 -8.59
CA GLY A 175 -3.68 8.48 -9.23
C GLY A 175 -3.55 7.22 -8.37
N GLN A 176 -2.40 7.03 -7.72
CA GLN A 176 -2.18 5.95 -6.75
C GLN A 176 -3.14 6.12 -5.57
N THR A 177 -3.29 7.33 -5.02
CA THR A 177 -4.23 7.61 -3.94
C THR A 177 -5.67 7.24 -4.32
N VAL A 178 -6.11 7.61 -5.54
CA VAL A 178 -7.42 7.21 -6.07
C VAL A 178 -7.53 5.70 -6.13
N TYR A 179 -6.54 5.01 -6.69
CA TYR A 179 -6.53 3.54 -6.74
C TYR A 179 -6.69 2.94 -5.34
N CYS A 180 -5.91 3.41 -4.36
CA CYS A 180 -5.94 2.95 -2.96
C CYS A 180 -7.32 3.13 -2.30
N ILE A 181 -7.97 4.28 -2.48
CA ILE A 181 -9.27 4.53 -1.86
C ILE A 181 -10.38 3.74 -2.56
N MET A 182 -10.38 3.71 -3.88
CA MET A 182 -11.45 3.09 -4.67
C MET A 182 -11.42 1.56 -4.53
N ARG A 183 -10.25 0.92 -4.58
CA ARG A 183 -10.13 -0.55 -4.42
C ARG A 183 -10.72 -1.05 -3.10
N ARG A 184 -10.64 -0.26 -2.02
CA ARG A 184 -11.17 -0.65 -0.71
C ARG A 184 -12.70 -0.68 -0.66
N GLN A 185 -13.35 0.00 -1.59
CA GLN A 185 -14.80 0.00 -1.71
C GLN A 185 -15.30 -1.27 -2.43
N GLU A 186 -14.41 -2.06 -3.04
CA GLU A 186 -14.77 -3.33 -3.66
C GLU A 186 -15.00 -4.42 -2.62
N GLN A 187 -15.99 -5.29 -2.86
CA GLN A 187 -16.28 -6.45 -2.02
C GLN A 187 -16.38 -7.74 -2.86
N PRO A 188 -15.43 -8.69 -2.74
CA PRO A 188 -14.18 -8.57 -1.98
C PRO A 188 -13.22 -7.53 -2.62
N PRO A 189 -12.23 -6.99 -1.88
CA PRO A 189 -11.18 -6.13 -2.45
C PRO A 189 -10.42 -6.86 -3.59
N VAL A 190 -10.09 -6.17 -4.68
CA VAL A 190 -9.31 -6.75 -5.80
C VAL A 190 -7.81 -6.86 -5.48
N GLN A 191 -7.11 -7.69 -6.24
CA GLN A 191 -5.66 -7.96 -6.23
C GLN A 191 -4.78 -6.80 -5.79
N ILE A 192 -3.78 -7.10 -4.96
CA ILE A 192 -2.65 -6.24 -4.65
C ILE A 192 -1.87 -5.91 -5.94
N ARG A 193 -1.48 -4.64 -6.15
CA ARG A 193 -0.78 -4.19 -7.36
C ARG A 193 0.74 -4.28 -7.20
N ASP A 194 1.44 -4.60 -8.29
CA ASP A 194 2.89 -4.45 -8.38
C ASP A 194 3.28 -2.98 -8.58
N ALA A 195 3.83 -2.34 -7.55
CA ALA A 195 4.33 -0.96 -7.58
C ALA A 195 5.60 -0.80 -8.43
N GLY A 196 6.25 -1.89 -8.82
CA GLY A 196 7.33 -1.86 -9.82
C GLY A 196 6.85 -1.51 -11.23
N LEU A 197 5.53 -1.58 -11.48
CA LEU A 197 4.92 -1.22 -12.75
C LEU A 197 4.26 0.16 -12.68
N PRO A 198 4.68 1.14 -13.51
CA PRO A 198 4.02 2.44 -13.54
C PRO A 198 2.58 2.28 -14.04
N PHE A 199 1.68 3.16 -13.60
CA PHE A 199 0.37 3.25 -14.23
C PHE A 199 0.51 3.72 -15.67
N THR A 200 -0.15 3.00 -16.57
CA THR A 200 -0.34 3.43 -17.95
C THR A 200 -1.29 4.64 -17.99
N HIS A 201 -1.20 5.39 -19.08
CA HIS A 201 -2.13 6.50 -19.32
C HIS A 201 -3.60 6.04 -19.29
N ALA A 202 -3.90 4.87 -19.86
CA ALA A 202 -5.26 4.34 -19.89
C ALA A 202 -5.78 4.01 -18.48
N GLU A 203 -4.94 3.42 -17.63
CA GLU A 203 -5.28 3.17 -16.22
C GLU A 203 -5.56 4.48 -15.46
N LEU A 204 -4.71 5.50 -15.63
CA LEU A 204 -4.92 6.80 -14.97
C LEU A 204 -6.21 7.49 -15.42
N VAL A 205 -6.54 7.42 -16.71
CA VAL A 205 -7.81 7.92 -17.25
C VAL A 205 -9.00 7.18 -16.65
N GLU A 206 -8.92 5.85 -16.55
CA GLU A 206 -10.00 5.05 -15.97
C GLU A 206 -10.19 5.32 -14.47
N LEU A 207 -9.10 5.44 -13.71
CA LEU A 207 -9.14 5.81 -12.29
C LEU A 207 -9.76 7.19 -12.08
N ALA A 208 -9.33 8.18 -12.86
CA ALA A 208 -9.91 9.52 -12.81
C ALA A 208 -11.41 9.50 -13.13
N GLU A 209 -11.82 8.74 -14.14
CA GLU A 209 -13.24 8.60 -14.50
C GLU A 209 -14.07 7.97 -13.37
N ILE A 210 -13.55 6.92 -12.72
CA ILE A 210 -14.20 6.27 -11.58
C ILE A 210 -14.33 7.28 -10.43
N ALA A 211 -13.24 7.97 -10.10
CA ALA A 211 -13.24 8.98 -9.03
C ALA A 211 -14.21 10.13 -9.28
N LEU A 212 -14.31 10.62 -10.51
CA LEU A 212 -15.25 11.69 -10.88
C LEU A 212 -16.71 11.29 -10.72
N GLN A 213 -17.02 10.00 -10.82
CA GLN A 213 -18.39 9.48 -10.73
C GLN A 213 -18.73 8.90 -9.35
N PHE A 214 -17.72 8.56 -8.54
CA PHE A 214 -17.90 7.92 -7.26
C PHE A 214 -18.50 8.86 -6.22
N ARG A 215 -19.46 8.33 -5.46
CA ARG A 215 -20.14 8.96 -4.33
C ARG A 215 -20.29 7.90 -3.24
N LYS A 216 -20.06 8.25 -1.98
CA LYS A 216 -20.31 7.31 -0.87
C LYS A 216 -21.79 6.96 -0.74
N ASP A 217 -22.65 7.97 -0.88
CA ASP A 217 -24.07 7.81 -1.06
C ASP A 217 -24.40 8.17 -2.53
N PRO A 218 -24.83 7.19 -3.35
CA PRO A 218 -25.20 7.44 -4.74
C PRO A 218 -26.27 8.54 -4.92
N GLN A 219 -27.12 8.76 -3.91
CA GLN A 219 -28.21 9.74 -3.94
C GLN A 219 -27.80 11.12 -3.43
N ASP A 220 -26.70 11.25 -2.67
CA ASP A 220 -26.23 12.52 -2.14
C ASP A 220 -25.04 13.08 -2.95
N PRO A 221 -25.22 14.14 -3.76
CA PRO A 221 -24.13 14.77 -4.49
C PRO A 221 -23.03 15.35 -3.62
N ASN A 222 -23.29 15.64 -2.34
CA ASN A 222 -22.28 16.17 -1.44
C ASN A 222 -21.24 15.11 -1.06
N THR A 223 -21.58 13.82 -1.17
CA THR A 223 -20.66 12.71 -0.88
C THR A 223 -19.76 12.30 -2.05
N ALA A 224 -19.75 13.08 -3.14
CA ALA A 224 -18.86 12.85 -4.26
C ALA A 224 -17.38 12.95 -3.84
N PHE A 225 -16.54 12.04 -4.33
CA PHE A 225 -15.12 12.02 -4.01
C PHE A 225 -14.42 13.33 -4.38
N SER A 226 -14.79 13.93 -5.52
CA SER A 226 -14.27 15.22 -5.95
C SER A 226 -14.51 16.35 -4.96
N ASN A 227 -15.53 16.25 -4.08
CA ASN A 227 -15.83 17.31 -3.12
C ASN A 227 -14.84 17.34 -1.94
N ILE A 228 -14.03 16.28 -1.75
CA ILE A 228 -13.00 16.21 -0.70
C ILE A 228 -12.07 17.43 -0.72
N VAL A 229 -11.79 17.99 -1.90
CA VAL A 229 -10.94 19.19 -2.04
C VAL A 229 -11.43 20.38 -1.20
N ASN A 230 -12.75 20.46 -0.96
CA ASN A 230 -13.38 21.56 -0.21
C ASN A 230 -13.57 21.24 1.27
N LEU A 231 -13.33 20.00 1.71
CA LEU A 231 -13.58 19.57 3.08
C LEU A 231 -12.43 19.96 4.01
N GLN A 232 -12.76 20.12 5.29
CA GLN A 232 -11.76 20.29 6.35
C GLN A 232 -11.13 18.95 6.73
N SER A 233 -9.89 18.98 7.23
CA SER A 233 -9.13 17.76 7.53
C SER A 233 -9.84 16.82 8.50
N GLU A 234 -10.51 17.38 9.52
CA GLU A 234 -11.29 16.59 10.49
C GLU A 234 -12.44 15.84 9.83
N GLU A 235 -13.20 16.51 8.97
CA GLU A 235 -14.30 15.90 8.23
C GLU A 235 -13.81 14.80 7.28
N ILE A 236 -12.64 15.00 6.66
CA ILE A 236 -12.02 13.97 5.81
C ILE A 236 -11.66 12.74 6.64
N ARG A 237 -11.02 12.91 7.81
CA ARG A 237 -10.64 11.82 8.71
C ARG A 237 -11.87 11.03 9.15
N GLN A 238 -12.89 11.69 9.69
CA GLN A 238 -14.07 11.01 10.21
C GLN A 238 -14.82 10.20 9.15
N ASN A 239 -14.86 10.70 7.91
CA ASN A 239 -15.61 10.04 6.86
C ASN A 239 -14.80 8.98 6.12
N TRP A 240 -13.50 9.17 5.89
CA TRP A 240 -12.70 8.37 4.94
C TRP A 240 -11.63 7.49 5.58
N SER A 241 -11.42 7.57 6.89
CA SER A 241 -10.48 6.73 7.62
C SER A 241 -11.18 5.59 8.38
N THR A 242 -10.49 4.47 8.53
CA THR A 242 -10.88 3.37 9.44
C THR A 242 -10.44 3.60 10.89
N THR A 243 -9.57 4.57 11.12
CA THR A 243 -8.93 4.91 12.41
C THR A 243 -8.73 6.43 12.52
N PRO A 244 -9.78 7.27 12.52
CA PRO A 244 -9.66 8.73 12.33
C PRO A 244 -8.70 9.44 13.31
N ALA A 245 -8.67 8.99 14.57
CA ALA A 245 -7.84 9.56 15.63
C ALA A 245 -6.33 9.27 15.47
N TYR A 246 -5.98 8.30 14.64
CA TYR A 246 -4.62 7.77 14.49
C TYR A 246 -3.98 8.12 13.15
N GLU A 247 -4.73 8.74 12.24
CA GLU A 247 -4.23 9.06 10.91
C GLU A 247 -3.03 10.02 10.94
N ALA A 248 -2.10 9.78 10.02
CA ALA A 248 -0.91 10.61 9.83
C ALA A 248 -1.30 12.07 9.55
N PRO A 249 -0.44 13.05 9.88
CA PRO A 249 -0.74 14.47 9.64
C PRO A 249 -1.14 14.79 8.20
N TRP A 250 -0.50 14.11 7.22
CA TRP A 250 -0.71 14.30 5.78
C TRP A 250 -1.85 13.48 5.16
N PHE A 251 -2.57 12.66 5.93
CA PHE A 251 -3.66 11.81 5.43
C PHE A 251 -4.69 12.62 4.61
N SER A 252 -5.17 13.73 5.19
CA SER A 252 -6.16 14.59 4.53
C SER A 252 -5.62 15.23 3.25
N ASP A 253 -4.34 15.58 3.21
CA ASP A 253 -3.70 16.19 2.04
C ASP A 253 -3.53 15.17 0.90
N GLN A 254 -3.22 13.91 1.20
CA GLN A 254 -3.22 12.83 0.20
C GLN A 254 -4.60 12.65 -0.42
N LEU A 255 -5.66 12.57 0.39
CA LEU A 255 -7.03 12.42 -0.13
C LEU A 255 -7.44 13.62 -1.00
N LYS A 256 -7.05 14.83 -0.60
CA LYS A 256 -7.23 16.03 -1.43
C LYS A 256 -6.44 15.98 -2.74
N LEU A 257 -5.21 15.45 -2.72
CA LEU A 257 -4.40 15.25 -3.92
C LEU A 257 -5.11 14.29 -4.89
N GLY A 258 -5.65 13.17 -4.41
CA GLY A 258 -6.45 12.25 -5.23
C GLY A 258 -7.69 12.90 -5.85
N ALA A 259 -8.42 13.70 -5.07
CA ALA A 259 -9.59 14.42 -5.58
C ALA A 259 -9.21 15.50 -6.60
N ALA A 260 -8.11 16.24 -6.36
CA ALA A 260 -7.56 17.21 -7.29
C ALA A 260 -7.09 16.56 -8.61
N PHE A 261 -6.45 15.39 -8.53
CA PHE A 261 -6.08 14.57 -9.69
C PHE A 261 -7.30 14.25 -10.56
N ALA A 262 -8.38 13.75 -9.95
CA ALA A 262 -9.60 13.40 -10.68
C ALA A 262 -10.20 14.62 -11.40
N ILE A 263 -10.28 15.77 -10.70
CA ILE A 263 -10.77 17.04 -11.27
C ILE A 263 -9.89 17.50 -12.44
N ALA A 264 -8.56 17.49 -12.26
CA ALA A 264 -7.61 17.92 -13.29
C ALA A 264 -7.65 17.01 -14.53
N MET A 265 -7.93 15.72 -14.35
CA MET A 265 -8.05 14.74 -15.43
C MET A 265 -9.40 14.77 -16.17
N ALA A 266 -10.41 15.50 -15.67
CA ALA A 266 -11.75 15.50 -16.27
C ALA A 266 -11.81 15.86 -17.78
N PRO A 267 -11.03 16.83 -18.30
CA PRO A 267 -10.96 17.08 -19.74
C PRO A 267 -10.35 15.89 -20.51
N VAL A 268 -9.32 15.26 -19.96
CA VAL A 268 -8.65 14.09 -20.57
C VAL A 268 -9.58 12.89 -20.60
N VAL A 269 -10.34 12.65 -19.52
CA VAL A 269 -11.38 11.61 -19.46
C VAL A 269 -12.42 11.83 -20.57
N SER A 270 -12.89 13.07 -20.72
CA SER A 270 -13.90 13.43 -21.73
C SER A 270 -13.38 13.21 -23.16
N LEU A 271 -12.17 13.69 -23.46
CA LEU A 271 -11.52 13.48 -24.75
C LEU A 271 -11.25 12.00 -25.02
N SER A 272 -10.80 11.25 -24.02
CA SER A 272 -10.54 9.81 -24.15
C SER A 272 -11.80 9.02 -24.42
N ALA A 273 -12.93 9.39 -23.82
CA ALA A 273 -14.23 8.77 -24.10
C ALA A 273 -14.69 9.00 -25.56
N GLN A 274 -14.39 10.18 -26.12
CA GLN A 274 -14.75 10.52 -27.49
C GLN A 274 -13.81 9.88 -28.52
N HIS A 275 -12.52 9.74 -28.21
CA HIS A 275 -11.50 9.45 -29.21
C HIS A 275 -10.63 8.20 -28.97
N LEU A 276 -10.52 7.70 -27.73
CA LEU A 276 -9.52 6.68 -27.37
C LEU A 276 -10.12 5.37 -26.84
N LYS A 277 -11.30 5.40 -26.21
CA LYS A 277 -11.90 4.21 -25.56
C LYS A 277 -12.33 3.08 -26.48
N ARG A 278 -12.25 3.23 -27.80
CA ARG A 278 -12.69 2.19 -28.75
C ARG A 278 -11.66 1.07 -28.96
N THR A 279 -10.41 1.24 -28.53
CA THR A 279 -9.32 0.31 -28.87
C THR A 279 -8.59 -0.32 -27.68
N THR A 280 -8.81 0.17 -26.46
CA THR A 280 -8.10 -0.33 -25.26
C THR A 280 -9.10 -0.96 -24.30
N ALA A 281 -8.86 -2.23 -23.92
CA ALA A 281 -9.69 -2.90 -22.92
C ALA A 281 -9.56 -2.20 -21.55
N PRO A 282 -10.65 -2.06 -20.78
CA PRO A 282 -10.56 -1.43 -19.46
C PRO A 282 -9.74 -2.29 -18.50
N SER A 283 -8.93 -1.65 -17.67
CA SER A 283 -8.05 -2.29 -16.68
C SER A 283 -8.75 -2.50 -15.34
N PHE A 284 -9.77 -1.69 -15.04
CA PHE A 284 -10.49 -1.70 -13.77
C PHE A 284 -11.98 -2.02 -13.95
N VAL A 285 -12.31 -2.96 -14.86
CA VAL A 285 -13.71 -3.36 -15.17
C VAL A 285 -14.50 -3.70 -13.90
N ARG A 286 -13.92 -4.48 -13.00
CA ARG A 286 -14.57 -4.89 -11.75
C ARG A 286 -14.79 -3.71 -10.81
N LEU A 287 -13.79 -2.87 -10.61
CA LEU A 287 -13.89 -1.64 -9.81
C LEU A 287 -15.02 -0.77 -10.33
N ARG A 288 -15.05 -0.55 -11.64
CA ARG A 288 -16.09 0.24 -12.30
C ARG A 288 -17.47 -0.35 -12.05
N GLN A 289 -17.63 -1.67 -12.19
CA GLN A 289 -18.90 -2.35 -11.93
C GLN A 289 -19.33 -2.15 -10.48
N VAL A 290 -18.47 -2.46 -9.52
CA VAL A 290 -18.82 -2.38 -8.09
C VAL A 290 -19.19 -0.94 -7.70
N LEU A 291 -18.44 0.06 -8.16
CA LEU A 291 -18.62 1.44 -7.70
C LEU A 291 -19.64 2.25 -8.48
N LEU A 292 -19.85 1.95 -9.76
CA LEU A 292 -20.66 2.81 -10.63
C LEU A 292 -21.97 2.15 -11.08
N THR A 293 -22.13 0.83 -10.94
CA THR A 293 -23.36 0.12 -11.36
C THR A 293 -24.32 -0.22 -10.21
N GLN A 294 -23.98 0.10 -8.96
CA GLN A 294 -24.91 0.03 -7.81
C GLN A 294 -25.95 1.18 -7.78
N ARG A 295 -26.30 1.73 -8.96
CA ARG A 295 -27.28 2.82 -9.12
C ARG A 295 -28.65 2.29 -9.45
#